data_AF-A0A5E7EWJ1-F1
#
_entry.id   AF-A0A5E7EWJ1-F1
#
_cell.length_a   1.000
_cell.length_b   1.000
_cell.length_c   1.000
_cell.angle_alpha   90.00
_cell.angle_beta   90.00
_cell.angle_gamma   90.00
#
_symmetry.space_group_name_H-M   'P 1'
#
loop_
_entity.id
_entity.type
_entity.pdbx_description
1 polymer ?
#
loop_
_entity_poly.entity_id
_entity_poly.type
_entity_poly.pdbx_seq_one_letter_code
_entity_poly.pdbx_strand_id
1 'polypeptide(L)'
;MQHVPGAFIGNHTFGELYDIAPQKLNDIRYLTELLCASATKAGATVCGTVSKQFEPQGVTVLVLLEESHASFHTYPEIGALFFDMFTCGDNCNSSDAFEFICSALDCSKHEIKTVKRGFQ
;
A
#
# COMPACT_ATOMS: atom_id res chain seq x y z
N MET A 1 -23.67 -1.96 17.45
CA MET A 1 -23.35 -3.41 17.39
C MET A 1 -22.36 -3.71 18.49
N GLN A 2 -22.58 -4.78 19.27
CA GLN A 2 -21.72 -5.15 20.40
C GLN A 2 -20.41 -5.77 19.89
N HIS A 3 -19.28 -5.29 20.39
CA HIS A 3 -17.95 -5.79 20.07
C HIS A 3 -17.78 -7.17 20.75
N VAL A 4 -17.62 -8.24 19.98
CA VAL A 4 -17.30 -9.57 20.51
C VAL A 4 -15.79 -9.63 20.75
N PRO A 5 -15.32 -9.87 21.98
CA PRO A 5 -13.88 -10.00 22.26
C PRO A 5 -13.27 -11.13 21.42
N GLY A 6 -12.25 -10.80 20.62
CA GLY A 6 -11.56 -11.76 19.75
C GLY A 6 -12.05 -11.82 18.30
N ALA A 7 -13.06 -11.03 17.91
CA ALA A 7 -13.46 -10.90 16.51
C ALA A 7 -12.64 -9.79 15.83
N PHE A 8 -11.69 -10.18 14.98
CA PHE A 8 -11.00 -9.27 14.06
C PHE A 8 -11.77 -9.23 12.73
N ILE A 9 -11.95 -8.03 12.16
CA ILE A 9 -12.44 -7.83 10.79
C ILE A 9 -11.54 -6.78 10.15
N GLY A 10 -11.01 -7.09 8.97
CA GLY A 10 -10.20 -6.15 8.21
C GLY A 10 -10.22 -6.45 6.72
N ASN A 11 -9.69 -5.52 5.93
CA ASN A 11 -9.55 -5.63 4.49
C ASN A 11 -8.07 -5.64 4.12
N HIS A 12 -7.65 -6.65 3.37
CA HIS A 12 -6.33 -6.73 2.80
C HIS A 12 -6.42 -6.52 1.28
N THR A 13 -6.02 -5.35 0.84
CA THR A 13 -6.02 -4.98 -0.58
C THR A 13 -4.64 -5.17 -1.15
N PHE A 14 -4.59 -5.77 -2.34
CA PHE A 14 -3.41 -5.97 -3.15
C PHE A 14 -3.61 -5.22 -4.46
N GLY A 15 -2.58 -4.58 -4.96
CA GLY A 15 -2.60 -3.98 -6.27
C GLY A 15 -1.33 -4.25 -7.04
N GLU A 16 -1.51 -4.47 -8.32
CA GLU A 16 -0.45 -4.69 -9.28
C GLU A 16 -0.54 -3.54 -10.29
N LEU A 17 0.50 -2.71 -10.36
CA LEU A 17 0.55 -1.53 -11.20
C LEU A 17 1.66 -1.71 -12.24
N TYR A 18 1.37 -1.34 -13.47
CA TYR A 18 2.23 -1.55 -14.63
C TYR A 18 2.38 -0.26 -15.44
N ASP A 19 3.36 -0.27 -16.36
CA ASP A 19 3.66 0.83 -17.27
C ASP A 19 4.05 2.15 -16.55
N ILE A 20 4.68 2.04 -15.37
CA ILE A 20 5.13 3.20 -14.58
C ILE A 20 6.55 3.60 -15.01
N ALA A 21 6.79 4.91 -15.08
CA ALA A 21 8.11 5.48 -15.37
C ALA A 21 9.19 4.95 -14.39
N PRO A 22 10.29 4.35 -14.86
CA PRO A 22 11.32 3.74 -14.00
C PRO A 22 11.91 4.69 -12.95
N GLN A 23 11.97 5.99 -13.24
CA GLN A 23 12.50 7.00 -12.31
C GLN A 23 11.62 7.13 -11.05
N LYS A 24 10.29 7.00 -11.18
CA LYS A 24 9.37 7.01 -10.03
C LYS A 24 9.49 5.73 -9.20
N LEU A 25 9.81 4.61 -9.85
CA LEU A 25 9.99 3.31 -9.22
C LEU A 25 11.34 3.14 -8.53
N ASN A 26 12.29 4.04 -8.79
CA ASN A 26 13.65 3.98 -8.24
C ASN A 26 13.98 5.14 -7.30
N ASP A 27 12.96 5.80 -6.74
CA ASP A 27 13.11 6.89 -5.78
C ASP A 27 12.53 6.47 -4.42
N ILE A 28 13.43 6.01 -3.53
CA ILE A 28 13.07 5.55 -2.19
C ILE A 28 12.34 6.62 -1.37
N ARG A 29 12.70 7.89 -1.52
CA ARG A 29 12.10 8.97 -0.73
C ARG A 29 10.68 9.22 -1.20
N TYR A 30 10.50 9.39 -2.51
CA TYR A 30 9.19 9.59 -3.12
C TYR A 30 8.22 8.44 -2.78
N LEU A 31 8.66 7.19 -2.92
CA LEU A 31 7.82 6.02 -2.65
C LEU A 31 7.46 5.89 -1.16
N THR A 32 8.38 6.23 -0.25
CA THR A 32 8.11 6.21 1.19
C THR A 32 7.08 7.28 1.57
N GLU A 33 7.25 8.50 1.07
CA GLU A 33 6.30 9.61 1.28
C GLU A 33 4.92 9.27 0.69
N LEU A 34 4.88 8.68 -0.51
CA LEU A 34 3.65 8.27 -1.18
C LEU A 34 2.86 7.21 -0.38
N LEU A 35 3.53 6.17 0.13
CA LEU A 35 2.85 5.11 0.88
C LEU A 35 2.33 5.60 2.24
N CYS A 36 3.06 6.51 2.90
CA CYS A 36 2.59 7.12 4.14
C CYS A 36 1.36 8.01 3.91
N ALA A 37 1.40 8.82 2.84
CA ALA A 37 0.29 9.69 2.47
C ALA A 37 -0.95 8.87 2.06
N SER A 38 -0.78 7.77 1.33
CA SER A 38 -1.90 6.90 0.96
C SER A 38 -2.53 6.22 2.17
N ALA A 39 -1.73 5.71 3.11
CA ALA A 39 -2.21 5.13 4.36
C ALA A 39 -3.00 6.15 5.20
N THR A 40 -2.47 7.37 5.33
CA THR A 40 -3.14 8.47 6.06
C THR A 40 -4.46 8.85 5.38
N LYS A 41 -4.47 8.91 4.04
CA LYS A 41 -5.68 9.21 3.25
C LYS A 41 -6.76 8.14 3.40
N ALA A 42 -6.37 6.87 3.50
CA ALA A 42 -7.30 5.78 3.80
C ALA A 42 -7.84 5.84 5.24
N GLY A 43 -7.32 6.69 6.11
CA GLY A 43 -7.74 6.82 7.50
C GLY A 43 -6.92 6.00 8.49
N ALA A 44 -5.78 5.44 8.07
CA ALA A 44 -4.88 4.71 8.96
C ALA A 44 -3.88 5.63 9.65
N THR A 45 -3.51 5.29 10.87
CA THR A 45 -2.43 5.96 11.62
C THR A 45 -1.09 5.31 11.28
N VAL A 46 -0.12 6.11 10.82
CA VAL A 46 1.25 5.66 10.54
C VAL A 46 2.08 5.67 11.82
N CYS A 47 2.61 4.50 12.21
CA CYS A 47 3.45 4.32 13.40
C CYS A 47 4.95 4.36 13.08
N GLY A 48 5.35 4.02 11.85
CA GLY A 48 6.74 4.02 11.44
C GLY A 48 6.95 3.43 10.04
N THR A 49 8.18 3.55 9.54
CA THR A 49 8.55 3.13 8.18
C THR A 49 9.89 2.42 8.16
N VAL A 50 10.02 1.41 7.29
CA VAL A 50 11.30 0.79 6.93
C VAL A 50 11.37 0.73 5.41
N SER A 51 12.45 1.24 4.82
CA SER A 51 12.61 1.28 3.36
C SER A 51 14.01 0.85 2.94
N LYS A 52 14.12 0.21 1.78
CA LYS A 52 15.39 -0.26 1.20
C LYS A 52 15.46 0.08 -0.29
N GLN A 53 16.51 0.81 -0.66
CA GLN A 53 16.96 0.98 -2.04
C GLN A 53 17.84 -0.22 -2.39
N PHE A 54 17.56 -0.87 -3.51
CA PHE A 54 18.33 -1.97 -4.07
C PHE A 54 19.25 -1.48 -5.19
N GLU A 55 20.29 -2.27 -5.43
CA GLU A 55 21.25 -2.10 -6.52
C GLU A 55 21.05 -3.22 -7.54
N PRO A 56 21.02 -2.93 -8.86
CA PRO A 56 21.22 -1.61 -9.46
C PRO A 56 20.00 -0.67 -9.36
N GLN A 57 18.82 -1.18 -9.01
CA GLN A 57 17.59 -0.41 -8.91
C GLN A 57 16.51 -1.16 -8.13
N GLY A 58 15.41 -0.46 -7.83
CA GLY A 58 14.24 -0.97 -7.13
C GLY A 58 14.21 -0.58 -5.66
N VAL A 59 13.01 -0.52 -5.11
CA VAL A 59 12.72 -0.10 -3.75
C VAL A 59 11.71 -1.06 -3.12
N THR A 60 11.96 -1.39 -1.85
CA THR A 60 10.93 -1.93 -0.95
C THR A 60 10.62 -0.87 0.11
N VAL A 61 9.35 -0.63 0.38
CA VAL A 61 8.87 0.21 1.49
C VAL A 61 7.90 -0.62 2.33
N LEU A 62 8.04 -0.55 3.65
CA LEU A 62 7.10 -1.10 4.62
C LEU A 62 6.67 0.03 5.56
N VAL A 63 5.37 0.18 5.74
CA VAL A 63 4.76 1.12 6.68
C VAL A 63 4.03 0.33 7.75
N LEU A 64 4.41 0.57 9.00
CA LEU A 64 3.73 0.04 10.18
C LEU A 64 2.53 0.93 10.48
N LEU A 65 1.35 0.31 10.62
CA LEU A 65 0.11 0.98 11.03
C LEU A 65 -0.24 0.51 12.46
N GLU A 66 -1.13 1.22 13.17
CA GLU A 66 -1.50 0.88 14.56
C GLU A 66 -1.95 -0.58 14.73
N GLU A 67 -2.67 -1.14 13.75
CA GLU A 67 -3.24 -2.49 13.84
C GLU A 67 -2.86 -3.39 12.65
N SER A 68 -1.99 -2.93 11.74
CA SER A 68 -1.74 -3.59 10.45
C SER A 68 -0.47 -3.07 9.74
N HIS A 69 -0.42 -3.12 8.40
CA HIS A 69 0.72 -2.69 7.60
C HIS A 69 0.33 -2.27 6.18
N ALA A 70 1.24 -1.59 5.50
CA ALA A 70 1.22 -1.41 4.04
C ALA A 70 2.62 -1.59 3.44
N SER A 71 2.73 -2.03 2.20
CA SER A 71 4.02 -2.17 1.52
C SER A 71 4.03 -1.75 0.05
N PHE A 72 5.23 -1.45 -0.44
CA PHE A 72 5.58 -1.38 -1.84
C PHE A 72 6.76 -2.28 -2.16
N HIS A 73 6.70 -2.91 -3.32
CA HIS A 73 7.81 -3.58 -4.00
C HIS A 73 7.85 -3.14 -5.46
N THR A 74 8.97 -2.59 -5.90
CA THR A 74 9.07 -2.02 -7.26
C THR A 74 10.10 -2.76 -8.11
N TYR A 75 9.83 -2.86 -9.41
CA TYR A 75 10.70 -3.45 -10.42
C TYR A 75 10.82 -2.48 -11.61
N PRO A 76 11.73 -1.48 -11.53
CA PRO A 76 11.87 -0.45 -12.57
C PRO A 76 12.16 -0.99 -13.97
N GLU A 77 12.84 -2.13 -14.09
CA GLU A 77 13.20 -2.80 -15.35
C GLU A 77 11.99 -3.26 -16.18
N ILE A 78 10.85 -3.48 -15.53
CA ILE A 78 9.60 -3.89 -16.16
C ILE A 78 8.48 -2.86 -15.93
N GLY A 79 8.80 -1.71 -15.35
CA GLY A 79 7.82 -0.65 -15.09
C GLY A 79 6.72 -1.07 -14.12
N ALA A 80 7.01 -1.94 -13.15
CA ALA A 80 6.01 -2.53 -12.26
C ALA A 80 6.18 -2.13 -10.78
N LEU A 81 5.03 -2.01 -10.09
CA LEU A 81 4.95 -1.83 -8.64
C LEU A 81 3.86 -2.75 -8.11
N PHE A 82 4.18 -3.47 -7.03
CA PHE A 82 3.22 -4.27 -6.27
C PHE A 82 3.01 -3.60 -4.92
N PHE A 83 1.76 -3.39 -4.55
CA PHE A 83 1.39 -2.88 -3.24
C PHE A 83 0.46 -3.84 -2.51
N ASP A 84 0.56 -3.84 -1.19
CA ASP A 84 -0.48 -4.35 -0.32
C ASP A 84 -0.75 -3.36 0.81
N MET A 85 -2.01 -3.27 1.22
CA MET A 85 -2.42 -2.51 2.39
C MET A 85 -3.45 -3.32 3.15
N PHE A 86 -3.07 -3.67 4.36
CA PHE A 86 -3.95 -4.32 5.31
C PHE A 86 -4.49 -3.26 6.26
N THR A 87 -5.81 -3.22 6.44
CA THR A 87 -6.48 -2.27 7.33
C THR A 87 -7.51 -2.99 8.19
N CYS A 88 -7.82 -2.39 9.35
CA CYS A 88 -8.71 -2.95 10.35
C CYS A 88 -9.98 -2.11 10.45
N GLY A 89 -11.12 -2.78 10.68
CA GLY A 89 -12.43 -2.12 10.77
C GLY A 89 -12.98 -1.63 9.42
N ASP A 90 -14.15 -1.00 9.48
CA ASP A 90 -14.90 -0.52 8.30
C ASP A 90 -14.58 0.94 7.93
N ASN A 91 -13.80 1.64 8.76
CA ASN A 91 -13.52 3.06 8.58
C ASN A 91 -12.35 3.34 7.61
N CYS A 92 -11.59 2.31 7.24
CA CYS A 92 -10.41 2.46 6.42
C CYS A 92 -10.68 2.01 4.98
N ASN A 93 -10.62 2.95 4.03
CA ASN A 93 -10.91 2.68 2.63
C ASN A 93 -9.61 2.49 1.83
N SER A 94 -9.17 1.24 1.71
CA SER A 94 -7.97 0.87 0.95
C SER A 94 -8.09 1.15 -0.55
N SER A 95 -9.31 1.28 -1.09
CA SER A 95 -9.51 1.70 -2.48
C SER A 95 -9.11 3.18 -2.69
N ASP A 96 -9.38 4.05 -1.73
CA ASP A 96 -8.99 5.47 -1.81
C ASP A 96 -7.46 5.64 -1.76
N ALA A 97 -6.79 4.80 -0.95
CA ALA A 97 -5.33 4.72 -0.98
C ALA A 97 -4.82 4.27 -2.35
N PHE A 98 -5.41 3.22 -2.92
CA PHE A 98 -5.01 2.72 -4.23
C PHE A 98 -5.20 3.75 -5.35
N GLU A 99 -6.37 4.40 -5.42
CA GLU A 99 -6.65 5.43 -6.42
C GLU A 99 -5.66 6.60 -6.32
N PHE A 100 -5.32 7.01 -5.09
CA PHE A 100 -4.31 8.02 -4.85
C PHE A 100 -2.92 7.59 -5.34
N ILE A 101 -2.52 6.35 -5.09
CA ILE A 101 -1.26 5.78 -5.56
C ILE A 101 -1.22 5.73 -7.09
N CYS A 102 -2.28 5.20 -7.72
CA CYS A 102 -2.38 5.14 -9.18
C CYS A 102 -2.27 6.52 -9.82
N SER A 103 -2.95 7.52 -9.26
CA SER A 103 -2.88 8.90 -9.75
C SER A 103 -1.47 9.49 -9.59
N ALA A 104 -0.80 9.29 -8.45
CA ALA A 104 0.55 9.83 -8.22
C ALA A 104 1.59 9.20 -9.16
N LEU A 105 1.42 7.91 -9.46
CA LEU A 105 2.33 7.16 -10.33
C LEU A 105 2.03 7.35 -11.83
N ASP A 106 0.97 8.04 -12.21
CA ASP A 106 0.43 8.11 -13.58
C ASP A 106 0.15 6.71 -14.16
N CYS A 107 -0.35 5.80 -13.33
CA CYS A 107 -0.60 4.41 -13.70
C CYS A 107 -1.93 4.24 -14.45
N SER A 108 -1.87 3.80 -15.71
CA SER A 108 -3.06 3.50 -16.51
C SER A 108 -3.43 2.01 -16.56
N LYS A 109 -2.48 1.12 -16.25
CA LYS A 109 -2.67 -0.34 -16.32
C LYS A 109 -2.44 -0.96 -14.94
N HIS A 110 -3.51 -1.47 -14.35
CA HIS A 110 -3.45 -2.03 -13.01
C HIS A 110 -4.51 -3.10 -12.76
N GLU A 111 -4.26 -3.93 -11.75
CA GLU A 111 -5.22 -4.85 -11.15
C GLU A 111 -5.32 -4.58 -9.65
N ILE A 112 -6.51 -4.77 -9.08
CA ILE A 112 -6.76 -4.63 -7.66
C ILE A 112 -7.56 -5.84 -7.16
N LYS A 113 -7.17 -6.36 -6.00
CA LYS A 113 -7.87 -7.45 -5.33
C LYS A 113 -7.96 -7.16 -3.84
N THR A 114 -9.16 -7.28 -3.29
CA THR A 114 -9.37 -7.15 -1.84
C THR A 114 -9.84 -8.47 -1.25
N VAL A 115 -9.21 -8.87 -0.14
CA VAL A 115 -9.55 -10.06 0.62
C VAL A 115 -9.96 -9.64 2.03
N LYS A 116 -11.14 -10.09 2.47
CA LYS A 116 -11.57 -9.92 3.87
C LYS A 116 -10.73 -10.80 4.78
N ARG A 117 -10.32 -10.26 5.93
CA ARG A 117 -9.48 -10.93 6.93
C ARG A 117 -10.22 -10.99 8.25
N GLY A 118 -10.11 -12.14 8.94
CA GLY A 118 -10.75 -12.36 10.24
C GLY A 118 -12.04 -13.18 10.17
N PHE A 119 -12.75 -13.27 11.30
CA PHE A 119 -13.93 -14.13 11.45
C PHE A 119 -15.21 -13.36 11.10
N GLN A 120 -16.06 -13.98 10.28
CA GLN A 120 -17.45 -13.57 10.07
C GLN A 120 -18.33 -14.09 11.20
#